data_AF-A0A523V8Y2-F1
#
_entry.id   AF-A0A523V8Y2-F1
#
_cell.length_a   1.000
_cell.length_b   1.000
_cell.length_c   1.000
_cell.angle_alpha   90.00
_cell.angle_beta   90.00
_cell.angle_gamma   90.00
#
_symmetry.space_group_name_H-M   'P 1'
#
loop_
_entity.id
_entity.type
_entity.pdbx_description
1 polymer ?
#
loop_
_entity_poly.entity_id
_entity_poly.type
_entity_poly.pdbx_seq_one_letter_code
_entity_poly.pdbx_strand_id
1 'polypeptide(L)'
;MQARQQQKRWERYYLYILSRDRMRILKNYIIVRRNMKIFGKETSREEIQQKTGDISQLGGIKYYELIDGVSRGVRAIDIKSPCGLDMTVLPDRGMDISNFSYKSIPVVWRSATRETSPAYFESKGLEWLRTFFGGLVTTCGLTYMGAPDTDEGEELGLHGRISNISAENVLADGKWEGDSYKMWVQGKVREAKVFGDKLVLERKITTWMDQPKVIL
;
A
#
# COMPACT_ATOMS: atom_id res chain seq x y z
N MET A 1 36.45 -4.48 -57.32
CA MET A 1 37.21 -3.33 -56.80
C MET A 1 36.34 -2.05 -56.79
N GLN A 2 35.15 -2.09 -56.17
CA GLN A 2 34.18 -0.97 -56.16
C GLN A 2 33.35 -0.86 -54.85
N ALA A 3 33.74 -1.55 -53.76
CA ALA A 3 33.02 -1.50 -52.48
C ALA A 3 33.78 -0.77 -51.34
N ARG A 4 35.01 -0.29 -51.56
CA ARG A 4 35.83 0.42 -50.54
C ARG A 4 35.95 1.94 -50.72
N GLN A 5 35.26 2.53 -51.71
CA GLN A 5 35.29 3.99 -51.97
C GLN A 5 34.02 4.74 -51.55
N GLN A 6 32.92 4.06 -51.19
CA GLN A 6 31.74 4.72 -50.63
C GLN A 6 31.83 4.98 -49.12
N GLN A 7 32.67 4.25 -48.38
CA GLN A 7 32.78 4.38 -46.92
C GLN A 7 33.58 5.61 -46.46
N LYS A 8 34.49 6.14 -47.29
CA LYS A 8 35.31 7.33 -46.96
C LYS A 8 34.68 8.69 -47.28
N ARG A 9 33.51 8.73 -47.95
CA ARG A 9 32.83 9.99 -48.30
C ARG A 9 31.83 10.45 -47.22
N TRP A 10 31.38 9.54 -46.36
CA TRP A 10 30.45 9.84 -45.26
C TRP A 10 31.14 10.29 -43.96
N GLU A 11 32.40 9.90 -43.74
CA GLU A 11 33.17 10.28 -42.54
C GLU A 11 33.57 11.77 -42.50
N ARG A 12 33.68 12.45 -43.65
CA ARG A 12 34.03 13.88 -43.70
C ARG A 12 32.85 14.84 -43.45
N TYR A 13 31.61 14.40 -43.68
CA TYR A 13 30.43 15.24 -43.40
C TYR A 13 29.97 15.17 -41.93
N TYR A 14 30.26 14.07 -41.23
CA TYR A 14 29.91 13.94 -39.81
C TYR A 14 30.89 14.64 -38.85
N LEU A 15 32.18 14.77 -39.21
CA LEU A 15 33.16 15.45 -38.34
C LEU A 15 33.11 16.99 -38.38
N TYR A 16 32.45 17.61 -39.37
CA TYR A 16 32.40 19.07 -39.47
C TYR A 16 31.15 19.71 -38.82
N ILE A 17 30.14 18.92 -38.44
CA ILE A 17 28.98 19.35 -37.63
C ILE A 17 29.11 18.80 -36.20
N LEU A 18 30.35 18.82 -35.69
CA LEU A 18 30.71 18.22 -34.42
C LEU A 18 31.60 19.09 -33.53
N SER A 19 31.80 20.38 -33.84
CA SER A 19 32.80 21.18 -33.13
C SER A 19 32.30 22.34 -32.25
N ARG A 20 31.01 22.71 -32.20
CA ARG A 20 30.56 23.78 -31.27
C ARG A 20 29.22 23.61 -30.55
N ASP A 21 28.27 22.81 -31.03
CA ASP A 21 26.94 22.72 -30.39
C ASP A 21 26.69 21.50 -29.50
N ARG A 22 27.60 20.52 -29.49
CA ARG A 22 27.46 19.31 -28.65
C ARG A 22 28.00 19.41 -27.22
N MET A 23 28.52 20.58 -26.81
CA MET A 23 28.81 20.86 -25.40
C MET A 23 27.65 21.54 -24.65
N ARG A 24 26.60 21.99 -25.37
CA ARG A 24 25.41 22.60 -24.76
C ARG A 24 24.23 21.63 -24.61
N ILE A 25 24.15 20.58 -25.45
CA ILE A 25 23.03 19.63 -25.43
C ILE A 25 23.26 18.44 -24.48
N LEU A 26 24.52 18.14 -24.09
CA LEU A 26 24.82 17.13 -23.08
C LEU A 26 24.74 17.64 -21.62
N LYS A 27 24.49 18.94 -21.40
CA LYS A 27 24.24 19.48 -20.05
C LYS A 27 22.77 19.37 -19.59
N ASN A 28 21.85 18.98 -20.47
CA ASN A 28 20.41 18.91 -20.17
C ASN A 28 19.82 17.48 -20.14
N TYR A 29 20.67 16.45 -20.20
CA TYR A 29 20.34 15.11 -19.70
C TYR A 29 21.01 14.87 -18.35
N ILE A 30 20.97 15.87 -17.47
CA ILE A 30 20.98 15.57 -16.04
C ILE A 30 19.61 14.95 -15.81
N ILE A 31 19.55 13.61 -15.79
CA ILE A 31 18.55 12.94 -14.97
C ILE A 31 18.79 13.56 -13.60
N VAL A 32 17.92 14.49 -13.20
CA VAL A 32 17.92 15.01 -11.83
C VAL A 32 17.55 13.81 -11.00
N ARG A 33 18.56 13.03 -10.59
CA ARG A 33 18.41 11.96 -9.60
C ARG A 33 17.83 12.65 -8.40
N ARG A 34 16.54 12.42 -8.16
CA ARG A 34 15.87 12.95 -6.99
C ARG A 34 16.36 12.08 -5.86
N ASN A 35 17.33 12.59 -5.11
CA ASN A 35 17.79 11.89 -3.92
C ASN A 35 16.59 11.66 -3.00
N MET A 36 16.53 10.47 -2.41
CA MET A 36 15.55 10.16 -1.38
C MET A 36 16.04 10.73 -0.06
N LYS A 37 15.10 11.13 0.78
CA LYS A 37 15.39 11.52 2.16
C LYS A 37 15.03 10.39 3.12
N ILE A 38 16.03 9.65 3.58
CA ILE A 38 15.89 8.56 4.54
C ILE A 38 16.53 8.99 5.86
N PHE A 39 15.78 8.93 6.97
CA PHE A 39 16.22 9.41 8.29
C PHE A 39 16.81 10.83 8.29
N GLY A 40 16.29 11.71 7.44
CA GLY A 40 16.76 13.09 7.32
C GLY A 40 17.97 13.30 6.41
N LYS A 41 18.55 12.24 5.85
CA LYS A 41 19.71 12.28 4.96
C LYS A 41 19.31 12.00 3.52
N GLU A 42 19.84 12.81 2.60
CA GLU A 42 19.75 12.56 1.16
C GLU A 42 20.60 11.35 0.78
N THR A 43 20.03 10.39 0.06
CA THR A 43 20.71 9.17 -0.38
C THR A 43 20.15 8.68 -1.72
N SER A 44 20.90 7.85 -2.42
CA SER A 44 20.45 7.18 -3.65
C SER A 44 20.10 5.72 -3.38
N ARG A 45 19.41 5.10 -4.34
CA ARG A 45 19.17 3.66 -4.32
C ARG A 45 20.48 2.86 -4.21
N GLU A 46 21.50 3.20 -5.00
CA GLU A 46 22.76 2.44 -5.00
C GLU A 46 23.49 2.51 -3.66
N GLU A 47 23.48 3.68 -3.01
CA GLU A 47 24.08 3.84 -1.68
C GLU A 47 23.37 3.00 -0.61
N ILE A 48 22.04 2.91 -0.69
CA ILE A 48 21.26 2.03 0.19
C ILE A 48 21.65 0.59 -0.06
N GLN A 49 21.61 0.13 -1.32
CA GLN A 49 21.90 -1.26 -1.67
C GLN A 49 23.33 -1.69 -1.29
N GLN A 50 24.31 -0.78 -1.28
CA GLN A 50 25.67 -1.06 -0.81
C GLN A 50 25.79 -1.21 0.72
N LYS A 51 24.84 -0.66 1.49
CA LYS A 51 24.88 -0.58 2.96
C LYS A 51 23.85 -1.46 3.66
N THR A 52 22.84 -1.93 2.92
CA THR A 52 21.77 -2.77 3.44
C THR A 52 21.80 -4.13 2.76
N GLY A 53 21.95 -5.21 3.53
CA GLY A 53 21.83 -6.56 3.01
C GLY A 53 20.39 -6.91 2.64
N ASP A 54 19.43 -6.43 3.42
CA ASP A 54 17.99 -6.62 3.20
C ASP A 54 17.26 -5.27 3.35
N ILE A 55 16.34 -4.97 2.43
CA ILE A 55 15.62 -3.69 2.41
C ILE A 55 14.71 -3.52 3.64
N SER A 56 14.23 -4.64 4.23
CA SER A 56 13.42 -4.66 5.44
C SER A 56 14.14 -4.05 6.65
N GLN A 57 15.48 -3.92 6.60
CA GLN A 57 16.28 -3.23 7.62
C GLN A 57 15.86 -1.75 7.76
N LEU A 58 15.46 -1.08 6.67
CA LEU A 58 15.07 0.33 6.70
C LEU A 58 13.58 0.53 6.98
N GLY A 59 12.79 -0.47 6.65
CA GLY A 59 11.34 -0.44 6.59
C GLY A 59 10.89 -1.55 5.66
N GLY A 60 9.67 -2.01 5.79
CA GLY A 60 9.25 -3.18 5.03
C GLY A 60 7.87 -3.64 5.42
N ILE A 61 7.55 -4.82 4.92
CA ILE A 61 6.24 -5.44 5.07
C ILE A 61 6.43 -6.70 5.90
N LYS A 62 5.60 -6.87 6.94
CA LYS A 62 5.64 -8.05 7.79
C LYS A 62 4.26 -8.66 7.93
N TYR A 63 4.14 -9.91 7.52
CA TYR A 63 2.97 -10.74 7.75
C TYR A 63 3.05 -11.42 9.12
N TYR A 64 1.92 -11.47 9.82
CA TYR A 64 1.77 -12.23 11.05
C TYR A 64 0.30 -12.53 11.33
N GLU A 65 0.06 -13.43 12.28
CA GLU A 65 -1.26 -13.72 12.82
C GLU A 65 -1.27 -13.29 14.29
N LEU A 66 -2.37 -12.68 14.72
CA LEU A 66 -2.63 -12.41 16.12
C LEU A 66 -3.03 -13.71 16.81
N ILE A 67 -2.38 -14.04 17.92
CA ILE A 67 -2.49 -15.37 18.55
C ILE A 67 -3.23 -15.37 19.89
N ASP A 68 -3.85 -14.25 20.29
CA ASP A 68 -4.43 -14.12 21.63
C ASP A 68 -5.78 -13.38 21.65
N GLY A 69 -6.58 -13.71 22.67
CA GLY A 69 -7.87 -13.10 22.96
C GLY A 69 -8.86 -13.12 21.79
N VAL A 70 -9.69 -12.07 21.71
CA VAL A 70 -10.67 -11.87 20.63
C VAL A 70 -10.03 -11.70 19.25
N SER A 71 -8.74 -11.38 19.19
CA SER A 71 -8.00 -11.20 17.95
C SER A 71 -7.36 -12.49 17.41
N ARG A 72 -7.44 -13.60 18.15
CA ARG A 72 -6.87 -14.88 17.73
C ARG A 72 -7.34 -15.25 16.31
N GLY A 73 -6.39 -15.55 15.44
CA GLY A 73 -6.64 -15.94 14.04
C GLY A 73 -6.77 -14.77 13.07
N VAL A 74 -6.71 -13.52 13.53
CA VAL A 74 -6.72 -12.35 12.64
C VAL A 74 -5.33 -12.17 12.05
N ARG A 75 -5.22 -12.23 10.72
CA ARG A 75 -4.01 -11.89 9.97
C ARG A 75 -3.83 -10.38 10.01
N ALA A 76 -2.57 -9.98 10.09
CA ALA A 76 -2.15 -8.60 10.07
C ALA A 76 -0.90 -8.44 9.20
N ILE A 77 -0.81 -7.26 8.57
CA ILE A 77 0.30 -6.89 7.72
C ILE A 77 0.78 -5.51 8.16
N ASP A 78 1.94 -5.46 8.80
CA ASP A 78 2.56 -4.19 9.12
C ASP A 78 3.31 -3.66 7.90
N ILE A 79 3.16 -2.36 7.62
CA ILE A 79 4.03 -1.63 6.70
C ILE A 79 4.74 -0.53 7.49
N LYS A 80 6.07 -0.60 7.50
CA LYS A 80 6.93 0.42 8.14
C LYS A 80 7.77 1.13 7.09
N SER A 81 7.82 2.45 7.17
CA SER A 81 8.59 3.29 6.27
C SER A 81 9.54 4.20 7.04
N PRO A 82 10.80 4.36 6.61
CA PRO A 82 11.77 5.24 7.27
C PRO A 82 11.41 6.73 7.18
N CYS A 83 10.43 7.13 6.37
CA CYS A 83 9.85 8.47 6.42
C CYS A 83 9.00 8.69 7.69
N GLY A 84 8.82 7.66 8.53
CA GLY A 84 8.13 7.71 9.82
C GLY A 84 6.72 7.12 9.80
N LEU A 85 6.25 6.56 8.68
CA LEU A 85 4.94 5.91 8.64
C LEU A 85 5.02 4.48 9.20
N ASP A 86 4.08 4.14 10.07
CA ASP A 86 3.87 2.78 10.57
C ASP A 86 2.36 2.51 10.56
N MET A 87 1.94 1.43 9.90
CA MET A 87 0.54 1.07 9.76
C MET A 87 0.33 -0.44 9.80
N THR A 88 -0.84 -0.85 10.29
CA THR A 88 -1.25 -2.26 10.33
C THR A 88 -2.52 -2.44 9.49
N VAL A 89 -2.40 -3.20 8.41
CA VAL A 89 -3.52 -3.63 7.55
C VAL A 89 -4.05 -4.97 8.06
N LEU A 90 -5.37 -5.11 8.11
CA LEU A 90 -6.06 -6.32 8.55
C LEU A 90 -6.79 -7.00 7.40
N PRO A 91 -6.19 -7.98 6.72
CA PRO A 91 -6.87 -8.76 5.70
C PRO A 91 -8.19 -9.38 6.17
N ASP A 92 -8.27 -9.82 7.42
CA ASP A 92 -9.49 -10.43 7.96
C ASP A 92 -10.57 -9.44 8.37
N ARG A 93 -10.27 -8.13 8.32
CA ARG A 93 -11.20 -7.05 8.65
C ARG A 93 -11.41 -6.17 7.42
N GLY A 94 -11.77 -6.76 6.29
CA GLY A 94 -12.09 -6.01 5.07
C GLY A 94 -10.91 -5.28 4.42
N MET A 95 -9.66 -5.66 4.69
CA MET A 95 -8.44 -4.92 4.29
C MET A 95 -8.36 -3.51 4.92
N ASP A 96 -8.93 -3.33 6.10
CA ASP A 96 -8.93 -2.07 6.83
C ASP A 96 -7.59 -1.79 7.54
N ILE A 97 -7.39 -0.55 8.01
CA ILE A 97 -6.16 -0.11 8.69
C ILE A 97 -6.47 0.18 10.15
N SER A 98 -6.08 -0.72 11.05
CA SER A 98 -6.40 -0.61 12.50
C SER A 98 -5.45 0.27 13.29
N ASN A 99 -4.20 0.38 12.83
CA ASN A 99 -3.19 1.21 13.47
C ASN A 99 -2.50 2.08 12.43
N PHE A 100 -2.24 3.34 12.80
CA PHE A 100 -1.48 4.27 11.99
C PHE A 100 -0.78 5.30 12.88
N SER A 101 0.53 5.44 12.68
CA SER A 101 1.34 6.44 13.36
C SER A 101 2.29 7.14 12.39
N TYR A 102 2.63 8.38 12.72
CA TYR A 102 3.64 9.15 12.01
C TYR A 102 4.72 9.61 12.98
N LYS A 103 5.97 9.18 12.73
CA LYS A 103 7.13 9.40 13.60
C LYS A 103 6.84 8.94 15.04
N SER A 104 6.23 7.76 15.15
CA SER A 104 5.80 7.14 16.41
C SER A 104 4.71 7.90 17.17
N ILE A 105 4.12 8.94 16.58
CA ILE A 105 2.97 9.64 17.15
C ILE A 105 1.71 8.93 16.61
N PRO A 106 0.90 8.29 17.47
CA PRO A 106 -0.37 7.70 17.04
C PRO A 106 -1.34 8.79 16.62
N VAL A 107 -2.02 8.61 15.48
CA VAL A 107 -2.96 9.61 14.95
C VAL A 107 -4.36 9.05 14.71
N VAL A 108 -4.65 7.88 15.28
CA VAL A 108 -5.94 7.19 15.16
C VAL A 108 -6.52 6.87 16.52
N TRP A 109 -7.85 6.90 16.60
CA TRP A 109 -8.57 6.39 17.76
C TRP A 109 -8.66 4.86 17.67
N ARG A 110 -8.53 4.17 18.82
CA ARG A 110 -8.67 2.71 18.92
C ARG A 110 -9.68 2.38 20.01
N SER A 111 -10.57 1.45 19.68
CA SER A 111 -11.58 0.95 20.59
C SER A 111 -11.01 -0.09 21.57
N ALA A 112 -11.70 -0.28 22.70
CA ALA A 112 -11.41 -1.35 23.65
C ALA A 112 -11.81 -2.76 23.12
N THR A 113 -12.58 -2.81 22.04
CA THR A 113 -12.96 -4.06 21.34
C THR A 113 -11.76 -4.73 20.68
N ARG A 114 -10.75 -3.95 20.27
CA ARG A 114 -9.53 -4.40 19.57
C ARG A 114 -9.84 -4.97 18.18
N GLU A 115 -8.81 -5.48 17.51
CA GLU A 115 -8.89 -6.17 16.22
C GLU A 115 -9.61 -7.53 16.36
N THR A 116 -10.89 -7.51 16.73
CA THR A 116 -11.72 -8.70 16.98
C THR A 116 -11.84 -9.58 15.73
N SER A 117 -11.76 -10.89 15.88
CA SER A 117 -11.95 -11.84 14.78
C SER A 117 -13.36 -11.74 14.19
N PRO A 118 -13.50 -11.86 12.86
CA PRO A 118 -14.81 -12.02 12.20
C PRO A 118 -15.70 -13.10 12.79
N ALA A 119 -15.11 -14.11 13.45
CA ALA A 119 -15.85 -15.17 14.13
C ALA A 119 -16.79 -14.67 15.24
N TYR A 120 -16.55 -13.47 15.77
CA TYR A 120 -17.38 -12.82 16.79
C TYR A 120 -18.35 -11.78 16.23
N PHE A 121 -18.52 -11.72 14.90
CA PHE A 121 -19.39 -10.72 14.28
C PHE A 121 -20.88 -11.03 14.47
N GLU A 122 -21.62 -10.02 14.94
CA GLU A 122 -23.06 -10.04 15.13
C GLU A 122 -23.71 -8.97 14.24
N SER A 123 -24.66 -9.38 13.40
CA SER A 123 -25.21 -8.52 12.34
C SER A 123 -26.51 -7.82 12.68
N LYS A 124 -26.99 -7.92 13.92
CA LYS A 124 -28.29 -7.37 14.32
C LYS A 124 -28.12 -6.04 15.04
N GLY A 125 -29.06 -5.12 14.82
CA GLY A 125 -29.09 -3.85 15.53
C GLY A 125 -27.72 -3.18 15.63
N LEU A 126 -27.33 -2.80 16.85
CA LEU A 126 -26.07 -2.14 17.15
C LEU A 126 -24.90 -3.10 17.46
N GLU A 127 -25.09 -4.42 17.33
CA GLU A 127 -24.11 -5.40 17.81
C GLU A 127 -22.79 -5.40 17.01
N TRP A 128 -22.76 -4.79 15.81
CA TRP A 128 -21.52 -4.48 15.08
C TRP A 128 -20.49 -3.74 15.96
N LEU A 129 -20.96 -2.90 16.90
CA LEU A 129 -20.11 -2.15 17.85
C LEU A 129 -19.26 -3.05 18.75
N ARG A 130 -19.57 -4.34 18.92
CA ARG A 130 -18.70 -5.30 19.65
C ARG A 130 -17.41 -5.61 18.91
N THR A 131 -17.38 -5.36 17.60
CA THR A 131 -16.23 -5.64 16.72
C THR A 131 -15.56 -4.37 16.19
N PHE A 132 -16.14 -3.19 16.43
CA PHE A 132 -15.65 -1.92 15.89
C PHE A 132 -14.32 -1.51 16.53
N PHE A 133 -13.21 -1.66 15.81
CA PHE A 133 -11.86 -1.39 16.33
C PHE A 133 -11.40 0.06 16.16
N GLY A 134 -12.05 0.85 15.28
CA GLY A 134 -11.61 2.19 14.92
C GLY A 134 -10.47 2.17 13.90
N GLY A 135 -9.35 2.82 14.21
CA GLY A 135 -8.19 2.89 13.32
C GLY A 135 -8.28 4.01 12.28
N LEU A 136 -7.42 3.92 11.26
CA LEU A 136 -7.38 4.92 10.18
C LEU A 136 -8.53 4.70 9.19
N VAL A 137 -8.85 3.44 8.94
CA VAL A 137 -9.91 3.02 8.01
C VAL A 137 -10.72 1.95 8.70
N THR A 138 -12.04 2.11 8.72
CA THR A 138 -13.00 1.03 8.93
C THR A 138 -14.04 1.13 7.82
N THR A 139 -14.23 0.06 7.06
CA THR A 139 -15.16 0.08 5.93
C THR A 139 -16.57 -0.24 6.38
N CYS A 140 -17.51 0.64 6.04
CA CYS A 140 -18.95 0.41 6.14
C CYS A 140 -19.50 0.09 4.75
N GLY A 141 -20.39 -0.90 4.64
CA GLY A 141 -20.85 -1.41 3.34
C GLY A 141 -20.77 -2.94 3.22
N LEU A 142 -20.74 -3.49 1.99
CA LEU A 142 -20.89 -2.81 0.69
C LEU A 142 -22.34 -2.69 0.24
N THR A 143 -23.16 -3.67 0.61
CA THR A 143 -24.56 -3.78 0.20
C THR A 143 -25.41 -2.67 0.83
N TYR A 144 -25.15 -2.34 2.09
CA TYR A 144 -25.77 -1.24 2.79
C TYR A 144 -24.83 -0.65 3.85
N MET A 145 -25.07 0.60 4.24
CA MET A 145 -24.42 1.24 5.38
C MET A 145 -25.37 2.22 6.06
N GLY A 146 -25.20 2.38 7.37
CA GLY A 146 -25.96 3.37 8.13
C GLY A 146 -26.38 2.80 9.48
N ALA A 147 -27.34 3.48 10.10
CA ALA A 147 -28.03 2.98 11.28
C ALA A 147 -28.77 1.66 10.97
N PRO A 148 -29.03 0.81 11.97
CA PRO A 148 -29.83 -0.38 11.77
C PRO A 148 -31.24 0.00 11.30
N ASP A 149 -31.80 -0.80 10.40
CA ASP A 149 -33.14 -0.57 9.83
C ASP A 149 -33.79 -1.89 9.40
N THR A 150 -35.07 -1.86 9.06
CA THR A 150 -35.74 -2.93 8.33
C THR A 150 -36.08 -2.46 6.93
N ASP A 151 -35.40 -3.01 5.93
CA ASP A 151 -35.62 -2.67 4.53
C ASP A 151 -36.26 -3.84 3.79
N GLU A 152 -37.38 -3.59 3.12
CA GLU A 152 -38.20 -4.62 2.43
C GLU A 152 -38.48 -5.89 3.27
N GLY A 153 -38.51 -5.77 4.59
CA GLY A 153 -38.72 -6.88 5.53
C GLY A 153 -37.46 -7.65 5.95
N GLU A 154 -36.26 -7.25 5.50
CA GLU A 154 -34.98 -7.76 5.97
C GLU A 154 -34.43 -6.87 7.12
N GLU A 155 -34.01 -7.51 8.22
CA GLU A 155 -33.35 -6.82 9.35
C GLU A 155 -31.89 -6.51 8.98
N LEU A 156 -31.57 -5.22 8.83
CA LEU A 156 -30.22 -4.73 8.52
C LEU A 156 -29.55 -4.18 9.78
N GLY A 157 -28.37 -4.73 10.11
CA GLY A 157 -27.56 -4.25 11.24
C GLY A 157 -26.86 -2.92 10.96
N LEU A 158 -26.06 -2.47 11.92
CA LEU A 158 -25.23 -1.27 11.77
C LEU A 158 -24.10 -1.49 10.73
N HIS A 159 -23.98 -0.57 9.77
CA HIS A 159 -22.81 -0.41 8.86
C HIS A 159 -22.46 -1.58 7.90
N GLY A 160 -23.34 -2.55 7.71
CA GLY A 160 -23.07 -3.67 6.81
C GLY A 160 -22.10 -4.69 7.42
N ARG A 161 -21.55 -5.57 6.57
CA ARG A 161 -20.76 -6.73 7.02
C ARG A 161 -19.30 -6.67 6.59
N ILE A 162 -18.93 -5.81 5.63
CA ILE A 162 -17.64 -5.88 4.93
C ILE A 162 -16.41 -5.79 5.84
N SER A 163 -16.46 -4.98 6.92
CA SER A 163 -15.38 -4.86 7.92
C SER A 163 -15.19 -6.10 8.80
N ASN A 164 -16.05 -7.12 8.64
CA ASN A 164 -15.97 -8.43 9.27
C ASN A 164 -15.95 -9.56 8.22
N ILE A 165 -15.48 -9.29 7.00
CA ILE A 165 -15.25 -10.30 5.97
C ILE A 165 -13.75 -10.40 5.70
N SER A 166 -13.26 -11.64 5.66
CA SER A 166 -11.87 -11.93 5.33
C SER A 166 -11.56 -11.74 3.86
N ALA A 167 -10.41 -11.13 3.58
CA ALA A 167 -9.90 -10.97 2.23
C ALA A 167 -9.31 -12.27 1.67
N GLU A 168 -9.56 -12.49 0.38
CA GLU A 168 -8.92 -13.48 -0.49
C GLU A 168 -7.87 -12.81 -1.39
N ASN A 169 -6.97 -13.61 -1.94
CA ASN A 169 -5.92 -13.18 -2.88
C ASN A 169 -5.06 -12.03 -2.34
N VAL A 170 -4.70 -12.11 -1.06
CA VAL A 170 -3.90 -11.10 -0.37
C VAL A 170 -2.45 -11.18 -0.82
N LEU A 171 -1.92 -10.07 -1.31
CA LEU A 171 -0.54 -9.92 -1.77
C LEU A 171 0.05 -8.63 -1.20
N ALA A 172 1.28 -8.69 -0.71
CA ALA A 172 2.03 -7.54 -0.30
C ALA A 172 3.48 -7.69 -0.72
N ASP A 173 4.03 -6.62 -1.24
CA ASP A 173 5.33 -6.64 -1.91
C ASP A 173 5.90 -5.21 -1.99
N GLY A 174 7.18 -5.10 -2.32
CA GLY A 174 7.87 -3.84 -2.49
C GLY A 174 8.87 -3.87 -3.64
N LYS A 175 9.02 -2.74 -4.32
CA LYS A 175 9.98 -2.61 -5.43
C LYS A 175 10.51 -1.19 -5.56
N TRP A 176 11.70 -1.10 -6.15
CA TRP A 176 12.26 0.17 -6.61
C TRP A 176 11.51 0.68 -7.83
N GLU A 177 11.07 1.94 -7.77
CA GLU A 177 10.57 2.74 -8.90
C GLU A 177 11.51 3.96 -9.06
N GLY A 178 12.53 3.80 -9.91
CA GLY A 178 13.65 4.75 -9.97
C GLY A 178 14.49 4.69 -8.70
N ASP A 179 14.67 5.86 -8.06
CA ASP A 179 15.35 5.97 -6.77
C ASP A 179 14.42 5.72 -5.59
N SER A 180 13.08 5.77 -5.72
CA SER A 180 12.15 5.58 -4.60
C SER A 180 11.73 4.11 -4.44
N TYR A 181 11.63 3.62 -3.20
CA TYR A 181 11.13 2.28 -2.92
C TYR A 181 9.65 2.31 -2.53
N LYS A 182 8.82 1.68 -3.35
CA LYS A 182 7.38 1.57 -3.17
C LYS A 182 7.02 0.27 -2.49
N MET A 183 6.09 0.32 -1.54
CA MET A 183 5.54 -0.83 -0.83
C MET A 183 4.02 -0.81 -0.97
N TRP A 184 3.41 -1.98 -1.12
CA TRP A 184 1.96 -2.08 -1.18
C TRP A 184 1.43 -3.38 -0.57
N VAL A 185 0.16 -3.33 -0.19
CA VAL A 185 -0.68 -4.45 0.21
C VAL A 185 -1.96 -4.39 -0.61
N GLN A 186 -2.40 -5.50 -1.16
CA GLN A 186 -3.64 -5.58 -1.93
C GLN A 186 -4.39 -6.88 -1.64
N GLY A 187 -5.71 -6.86 -1.82
CA GLY A 187 -6.57 -8.01 -1.58
C GLY A 187 -7.99 -7.78 -2.07
N LYS A 188 -8.79 -8.85 -2.10
CA LYS A 188 -10.19 -8.82 -2.50
C LYS A 188 -11.08 -9.26 -1.36
N VAL A 189 -12.17 -8.54 -1.11
CA VAL A 189 -13.16 -8.87 -0.08
C VAL A 189 -14.50 -9.08 -0.76
N ARG A 190 -15.03 -10.30 -0.66
CA ARG A 190 -16.26 -10.70 -1.34
C ARG A 190 -17.42 -10.73 -0.36
N GLU A 191 -18.41 -9.88 -0.60
CA GLU A 191 -19.69 -9.93 0.09
C GLU A 191 -20.73 -10.53 -0.85
N ALA A 192 -21.23 -11.73 -0.51
CA ALA A 192 -22.15 -12.45 -1.39
C ALA A 192 -23.21 -13.24 -0.62
N LYS A 193 -24.43 -13.29 -1.18
CA LYS A 193 -25.57 -14.10 -0.72
C LYS A 193 -26.10 -14.93 -1.89
N VAL A 194 -26.37 -16.22 -1.69
CA VAL A 194 -27.02 -17.05 -2.73
C VAL A 194 -28.42 -16.45 -2.98
N PHE A 195 -28.75 -16.21 -4.25
CA PHE A 195 -29.95 -15.46 -4.67
C PHE A 195 -30.03 -14.01 -4.17
N GLY A 196 -28.92 -13.40 -3.77
CA GLY A 196 -28.83 -11.98 -3.42
C GLY A 196 -27.61 -11.31 -4.03
N ASP A 197 -27.12 -10.28 -3.34
CA ASP A 197 -25.99 -9.46 -3.78
C ASP A 197 -24.70 -10.26 -3.93
N LYS A 198 -23.84 -9.79 -4.85
CA LYS A 198 -22.54 -10.38 -5.18
C LYS A 198 -21.55 -9.27 -5.50
N LEU A 199 -21.03 -8.63 -4.45
CA LEU A 199 -20.09 -7.51 -4.57
C LEU A 199 -18.68 -7.95 -4.20
N VAL A 200 -17.69 -7.31 -4.82
CA VAL A 200 -16.28 -7.51 -4.51
C VAL A 200 -15.63 -6.15 -4.35
N LEU A 201 -15.05 -5.91 -3.18
CA LEU A 201 -14.11 -4.81 -2.93
C LEU A 201 -12.71 -5.28 -3.30
N GLU A 202 -12.06 -4.59 -4.22
CA GLU A 202 -10.62 -4.71 -4.45
C GLU A 202 -9.93 -3.51 -3.83
N ARG A 203 -9.00 -3.73 -2.90
CA ARG A 203 -8.27 -2.66 -2.23
C ARG A 203 -6.78 -2.79 -2.46
N LYS A 204 -6.10 -1.66 -2.68
CA LYS A 204 -4.64 -1.58 -2.78
C LYS A 204 -4.09 -0.40 -2.00
N ILE A 205 -3.49 -0.71 -0.86
CA ILE A 205 -2.83 0.24 0.04
C ILE A 205 -1.37 0.38 -0.40
N THR A 206 -0.94 1.59 -0.72
CA THR A 206 0.41 1.88 -1.24
C THR A 206 1.08 2.99 -0.45
N THR A 207 2.36 2.82 -0.16
CA THR A 207 3.24 3.86 0.43
C THR A 207 4.65 3.77 -0.15
N TRP A 208 5.52 4.69 0.24
CA TRP A 208 6.91 4.76 -0.20
C TRP A 208 7.85 4.97 0.98
N MET A 209 9.11 4.60 0.82
CA MET A 209 10.12 4.77 1.87
C MET A 209 10.48 6.23 2.16
N ASP A 210 10.35 7.10 1.16
CA ASP A 210 10.81 8.49 1.19
C ASP A 210 9.66 9.52 1.22
N GLN A 211 8.41 9.07 1.17
CA GLN A 211 7.23 9.93 1.12
C GLN A 211 6.28 9.58 2.26
N PRO A 212 5.96 10.55 3.16
CA PRO A 212 4.95 10.36 4.19
C PRO A 212 3.54 10.42 3.57
N LYS A 213 3.23 9.46 2.70
CA LYS A 213 2.01 9.38 1.91
C LYS A 213 1.49 7.95 1.90
N VAL A 214 0.17 7.82 2.01
CA VAL A 214 -0.57 6.57 1.79
C VAL A 214 -1.60 6.80 0.70
N ILE A 215 -1.77 5.82 -0.20
CA ILE A 215 -2.86 5.75 -1.18
C ILE A 215 -3.65 4.48 -0.88
N LEU A 216 -4.97 4.55 -0.92
CA LEU A 216 -5.90 3.45 -0.63
C LEU A 216 -6.68 3.05 -1.89
#